data_AF-A0A7Y6C3E8-F1
#
_entry.id   AF-A0A7Y6C3E8-F1
#
_cell.length_a   1.000
_cell.length_b   1.000
_cell.length_c   1.000
_cell.angle_alpha   90.00
_cell.angle_beta   90.00
_cell.angle_gamma   90.00
#
_symmetry.space_group_name_H-M   'P 1'
#
loop_
_entity.id
_entity.type
_entity.pdbx_description
1 polymer ?
#
loop_
_entity_poly.entity_id
_entity_poly.type
_entity_poly.pdbx_seq_one_letter_code
_entity_poly.pdbx_strand_id
1 'polypeptide(L)'
;MNKLQEELQQLLPLDQLEAMSGEEVVGSIAMDLYRAEFATTRECGPELPIVLRDAILIIDLDTELSMNGITGFLENASGQFLEETIEAMQRVGNEADADILKKIQQELSENGVTPEQLRENVNALSEHDVTTSLKTHGPHIHEVIQRVELQAGNLSMQEDNEESFDLLYQYVEHNKESLKQELEHILMN
;
A
#
# COMPACT_ATOMS: atom_id res chain seq x y z
N MET A 1 2.82 9.35 -25.71
CA MET A 1 2.89 9.07 -24.28
C MET A 1 3.30 7.62 -24.10
N ASN A 2 4.12 7.33 -23.11
CA ASN A 2 4.31 5.96 -22.64
C ASN A 2 3.06 5.52 -21.83
N LYS A 3 2.96 4.22 -21.54
CA LYS A 3 1.79 3.67 -20.83
C LYS A 3 1.53 4.39 -19.50
N LEU A 4 2.56 4.62 -18.71
CA LEU A 4 2.46 5.31 -17.41
C LEU A 4 1.84 6.71 -17.55
N GLN A 5 2.24 7.50 -18.55
CA GLN A 5 1.65 8.82 -18.78
C GLN A 5 0.16 8.73 -19.14
N GLU A 6 -0.25 7.74 -19.93
CA GLU A 6 -1.66 7.54 -20.30
C GLU A 6 -2.52 7.17 -19.09
N GLU A 7 -1.96 6.38 -18.18
CA GLU A 7 -2.60 6.01 -16.91
C GLU A 7 -2.72 7.22 -15.98
N LEU A 8 -1.62 7.97 -15.78
CA LEU A 8 -1.62 9.15 -14.91
C LEU A 8 -2.59 10.23 -15.38
N GLN A 9 -2.65 10.48 -16.70
CA GLN A 9 -3.59 11.46 -17.24
C GLN A 9 -5.06 11.04 -17.07
N GLN A 10 -5.35 9.74 -17.05
CA GLN A 10 -6.69 9.22 -16.81
C GLN A 10 -7.04 9.18 -15.32
N LEU A 11 -6.10 8.80 -14.46
CA LEU A 11 -6.33 8.65 -13.03
C LEU A 11 -6.49 10.00 -12.33
N LEU A 12 -5.65 10.98 -12.69
CA LEU A 12 -5.65 12.34 -12.12
C LEU A 12 -5.45 13.39 -13.21
N PRO A 13 -6.52 13.73 -13.96
CA PRO A 13 -6.45 14.78 -14.98
C PRO A 13 -6.03 16.13 -14.37
N LEU A 14 -4.97 16.74 -14.91
CA LEU A 14 -4.40 18.00 -14.38
C LEU A 14 -5.39 19.16 -14.32
N ASP A 15 -6.35 19.22 -15.25
CA ASP A 15 -7.39 20.25 -15.30
C ASP A 15 -8.46 20.10 -14.21
N GLN A 16 -8.58 18.90 -13.63
CA GLN A 16 -9.50 18.60 -12.54
C GLN A 16 -8.80 18.67 -11.18
N LEU A 17 -7.52 18.29 -11.12
CA LEU A 17 -6.74 18.22 -9.88
C LEU A 17 -6.76 19.52 -9.07
N GLU A 18 -6.72 20.69 -9.72
CA GLU A 18 -6.76 21.99 -9.02
C GLU A 18 -8.06 22.22 -8.23
N ALA A 19 -9.17 21.69 -8.73
CA ALA A 19 -10.48 21.88 -8.14
C ALA A 19 -10.83 20.83 -7.08
N MET A 20 -10.08 19.73 -7.02
CA MET A 20 -10.32 18.62 -6.11
C MET A 20 -9.74 18.92 -4.71
N SER A 21 -10.48 18.55 -3.66
CA SER A 21 -9.93 18.43 -2.31
C SER A 21 -8.99 17.23 -2.19
N GLY A 22 -8.16 17.18 -1.15
CA GLY A 22 -7.34 16.01 -0.85
C GLY A 22 -8.16 14.72 -0.72
N GLU A 23 -9.37 14.81 -0.13
CA GLU A 23 -10.33 13.70 -0.07
C GLU A 23 -10.80 13.27 -1.46
N GLU A 24 -11.17 14.21 -2.33
CA GLU A 24 -11.59 13.92 -3.71
C GLU A 24 -10.47 13.28 -4.52
N VAL A 25 -9.21 13.73 -4.33
CA VAL A 25 -8.03 13.13 -4.98
C VAL A 25 -7.84 11.69 -4.54
N VAL A 26 -7.84 11.43 -3.22
CA VAL A 26 -7.69 10.07 -2.67
C VAL A 26 -8.85 9.18 -3.10
N GLY A 27 -10.08 9.70 -3.09
CA GLY A 27 -11.27 8.99 -3.55
C GLY A 27 -11.19 8.62 -5.04
N SER A 28 -10.68 9.53 -5.89
CA SER A 28 -10.46 9.25 -7.32
C SER A 28 -9.44 8.13 -7.52
N ILE A 29 -8.34 8.16 -6.78
CA ILE A 29 -7.33 7.10 -6.83
C ILE A 29 -7.95 5.77 -6.40
N ALA A 30 -8.61 5.73 -5.24
CA ALA A 30 -9.19 4.51 -4.68
C ALA A 30 -10.26 3.88 -5.58
N MET A 31 -11.07 4.69 -6.27
CA MET A 31 -12.10 4.18 -7.19
C MET A 31 -11.54 3.46 -8.41
N ASP A 32 -10.40 3.92 -8.91
CA ASP A 32 -9.93 3.53 -10.24
C ASP A 32 -8.66 2.67 -10.21
N LEU A 33 -7.82 2.77 -9.17
CA LEU A 33 -6.53 2.08 -9.04
C LEU A 33 -6.55 0.59 -9.40
N TYR A 34 -7.62 -0.13 -9.05
CA TYR A 34 -7.73 -1.58 -9.27
C TYR A 34 -8.21 -1.97 -10.67
N ARG A 35 -8.51 -1.02 -11.55
CA ARG A 35 -8.85 -1.33 -12.94
C ARG A 35 -7.60 -1.74 -13.70
N ALA A 36 -7.76 -2.68 -14.64
CA ALA A 36 -6.67 -3.24 -15.43
C ALA A 36 -5.87 -2.18 -16.22
N GLU A 37 -6.52 -1.05 -16.54
CA GLU A 37 -5.90 0.08 -17.22
C GLU A 37 -4.81 0.77 -16.38
N PHE A 38 -4.84 0.71 -15.04
CA PHE A 38 -3.86 1.36 -14.15
C PHE A 38 -2.80 0.40 -13.59
N ALA A 39 -2.60 -0.76 -14.23
CA ALA A 39 -1.68 -1.77 -13.73
C ALA A 39 -0.23 -1.25 -13.54
N THR A 40 0.24 -0.34 -14.40
CA THR A 40 1.60 0.20 -14.28
C THR A 40 1.71 1.22 -13.13
N THR A 41 0.67 2.01 -12.92
CA THR A 41 0.58 2.96 -11.80
C THR A 41 0.48 2.21 -10.47
N ARG A 42 -0.27 1.10 -10.42
CA ARG A 42 -0.42 0.28 -9.22
C ARG A 42 0.88 -0.41 -8.78
N GLU A 43 1.81 -0.65 -9.70
CA GLU A 43 3.12 -1.23 -9.38
C GLU A 43 4.03 -0.29 -8.54
N CYS A 44 3.53 0.89 -8.12
CA CYS A 44 4.16 1.78 -7.13
C CYS A 44 5.62 2.11 -7.43
N GLY A 45 5.98 2.24 -8.70
CA GLY A 45 7.35 2.49 -9.14
C GLY A 45 7.90 3.84 -8.63
N PRO A 46 9.24 3.99 -8.55
CA PRO A 46 9.89 5.23 -8.10
C PRO A 46 9.69 6.42 -9.06
N GLU A 47 9.08 6.18 -10.22
CA GLU A 47 8.76 7.16 -11.25
C GLU A 47 7.48 7.95 -10.94
N LEU A 48 6.66 7.48 -10.00
CA LEU A 48 5.45 8.16 -9.57
C LEU A 48 5.76 9.35 -8.67
N PRO A 49 4.95 10.43 -8.73
CA PRO A 49 5.01 11.49 -7.75
C PRO A 49 4.85 10.94 -6.33
N ILE A 50 5.65 11.44 -5.38
CA ILE A 50 5.71 10.87 -4.03
C ILE A 50 4.34 10.87 -3.34
N VAL A 51 3.56 11.94 -3.52
CA VAL A 51 2.22 12.08 -2.94
C VAL A 51 1.25 11.03 -3.49
N LEU A 52 1.32 10.75 -4.79
CA LEU A 52 0.49 9.72 -5.43
C LEU A 52 0.92 8.32 -4.97
N ARG A 53 2.23 8.07 -4.91
CA ARG A 53 2.78 6.79 -4.44
C ARG A 53 2.35 6.51 -3.00
N ASP A 54 2.45 7.50 -2.12
CA ASP A 54 2.02 7.38 -0.71
C ASP A 54 0.53 7.07 -0.60
N ALA A 55 -0.32 7.77 -1.37
CA ALA A 55 -1.75 7.50 -1.39
C ALA A 55 -2.05 6.07 -1.85
N ILE A 56 -1.40 5.58 -2.92
CA ILE A 56 -1.58 4.22 -3.42
C ILE A 56 -1.15 3.20 -2.35
N LEU A 57 0.01 3.38 -1.73
CA LEU A 57 0.53 2.46 -0.71
C LEU A 57 -0.40 2.35 0.51
N ILE A 58 -0.99 3.46 0.94
CA ILE A 58 -1.92 3.48 2.08
C ILE A 58 -3.28 2.88 1.69
N ILE A 59 -3.77 3.13 0.49
CA ILE A 59 -4.99 2.50 -0.05
C ILE A 59 -4.81 0.98 -0.19
N ASP A 60 -3.66 0.53 -0.72
CA ASP A 60 -3.35 -0.91 -0.85
C ASP A 60 -3.23 -1.55 0.54
N LEU A 61 -2.61 -0.88 1.51
CA LEU A 61 -2.57 -1.36 2.91
C LEU A 61 -3.98 -1.52 3.48
N ASP A 62 -4.82 -0.48 3.40
CA ASP A 62 -6.20 -0.51 3.90
C ASP A 62 -7.02 -1.65 3.27
N THR A 63 -6.90 -1.79 1.95
CA THR A 63 -7.61 -2.82 1.19
C THR A 63 -7.19 -4.21 1.64
N GLU A 64 -5.89 -4.46 1.80
CA GLU A 64 -5.38 -5.75 2.25
C GLU A 64 -5.75 -6.03 3.71
N LEU A 65 -5.63 -5.05 4.61
CA LEU A 65 -6.04 -5.20 6.01
C LEU A 65 -7.53 -5.57 6.10
N SER A 66 -8.38 -4.93 5.30
CA SER A 66 -9.82 -5.18 5.25
C SER A 66 -10.19 -6.54 4.65
N MET A 67 -9.46 -6.97 3.62
CA MET A 67 -9.79 -8.20 2.88
C MET A 67 -9.15 -9.45 3.46
N ASN A 68 -7.87 -9.36 3.81
CA ASN A 68 -7.00 -10.50 4.12
C ASN A 68 -6.18 -10.32 5.41
N GLY A 69 -6.28 -9.15 6.06
CA GLY A 69 -5.46 -8.80 7.22
C GLY A 69 -3.99 -8.58 6.85
N ILE A 70 -3.16 -8.39 7.89
CA ILE A 70 -1.72 -8.15 7.71
C ILE A 70 -1.01 -9.33 7.03
N THR A 71 -1.47 -10.56 7.30
CA THR A 71 -0.91 -11.76 6.71
C THR A 71 -1.08 -11.75 5.19
N GLY A 72 -2.27 -11.39 4.71
CA GLY A 72 -2.51 -11.23 3.28
C GLY A 72 -1.71 -10.09 2.65
N PHE A 73 -1.59 -8.95 3.33
CA PHE A 73 -0.70 -7.86 2.88
C PHE A 73 0.73 -8.38 2.65
N LEU A 74 1.28 -9.15 3.59
CA LEU A 74 2.65 -9.66 3.50
C LEU A 74 2.84 -10.79 2.48
N GLU A 75 1.81 -11.60 2.26
CA GLU A 75 1.81 -12.71 1.30
C GLU A 75 1.55 -12.24 -0.15
N ASN A 76 0.88 -11.10 -0.33
CA ASN A 76 0.54 -10.55 -1.62
C ASN A 76 1.65 -9.67 -2.20
N ALA A 77 1.38 -9.07 -3.37
CA ALA A 77 2.31 -8.14 -4.01
C ALA A 77 2.59 -6.88 -3.20
N SER A 78 1.69 -6.51 -2.30
CA SER A 78 1.81 -5.36 -1.42
C SER A 78 2.94 -5.51 -0.41
N GLY A 79 3.22 -6.73 0.06
CA GLY A 79 4.26 -7.00 1.06
C GLY A 79 5.67 -6.58 0.64
N GLN A 80 5.98 -6.58 -0.67
CA GLN A 80 7.28 -6.12 -1.17
C GLN A 80 7.51 -4.62 -0.93
N PHE A 81 6.44 -3.85 -0.69
CA PHE A 81 6.47 -2.42 -0.43
C PHE A 81 6.32 -2.07 1.05
N LEU A 82 6.48 -3.04 1.97
CA LEU A 82 6.32 -2.82 3.41
C LEU A 82 7.16 -1.63 3.92
N GLU A 83 8.42 -1.51 3.46
CA GLU A 83 9.28 -0.41 3.85
C GLU A 83 8.73 0.93 3.36
N GLU A 84 8.32 1.03 2.10
CA GLU A 84 7.76 2.26 1.56
C GLU A 84 6.39 2.61 2.14
N THR A 85 5.57 1.61 2.48
CA THR A 85 4.32 1.80 3.22
C THR A 85 4.61 2.38 4.61
N ILE A 86 5.62 1.88 5.32
CA ILE A 86 6.05 2.46 6.61
C ILE A 86 6.42 3.94 6.42
N GLU A 87 7.25 4.24 5.42
CA GLU A 87 7.66 5.62 5.18
C GLU A 87 6.48 6.53 4.78
N ALA A 88 5.53 6.03 3.98
CA ALA A 88 4.32 6.74 3.61
C ALA A 88 3.49 7.08 4.87
N MET A 89 3.30 6.12 5.77
CA MET A 89 2.61 6.33 7.05
C MET A 89 3.30 7.42 7.89
N GLN A 90 4.63 7.47 7.89
CA GLN A 90 5.38 8.53 8.56
C GLN A 90 5.20 9.89 7.87
N ARG A 91 5.19 9.95 6.53
CA ARG A 91 5.00 11.20 5.76
C ARG A 91 3.62 11.79 5.96
N VAL A 92 2.57 10.95 6.05
CA VAL A 92 1.20 11.41 6.34
C VAL A 92 0.99 11.78 7.82
N GLY A 93 1.94 11.45 8.69
CA GLY A 93 1.90 11.76 10.12
C GLY A 93 1.24 10.70 11.00
N ASN A 94 0.92 9.52 10.46
CA ASN A 94 0.47 8.38 11.27
C ASN A 94 1.68 7.62 11.85
N GLU A 95 2.33 8.24 12.83
CA GLU A 95 3.51 7.67 13.50
C GLU A 95 3.19 6.38 14.28
N ALA A 96 1.98 6.28 14.83
CA ALA A 96 1.56 5.14 15.66
C ALA A 96 1.52 3.84 14.84
N ASP A 97 0.82 3.85 13.70
CA ASP A 97 0.75 2.67 12.83
C ASP A 97 2.07 2.42 12.11
N ALA A 98 2.80 3.48 11.74
CA ALA A 98 4.16 3.33 11.20
C ALA A 98 5.08 2.56 12.16
N ASP A 99 5.03 2.86 13.45
CA ASP A 99 5.84 2.18 14.46
C ASP A 99 5.41 0.72 14.71
N ILE A 100 4.14 0.38 14.49
CA ILE A 100 3.67 -1.00 14.52
C ILE A 100 4.17 -1.77 13.29
N LEU A 101 4.04 -1.18 12.10
CA LEU A 101 4.56 -1.77 10.86
C LEU A 101 6.08 -1.99 10.92
N LYS A 102 6.84 -1.07 11.53
CA LYS A 102 8.28 -1.27 11.80
C LYS A 102 8.56 -2.47 12.69
N LYS A 103 7.76 -2.69 13.75
CA LYS A 103 7.92 -3.87 14.61
C LYS A 103 7.62 -5.16 13.85
N ILE A 104 6.63 -5.14 12.97
CA ILE A 104 6.32 -6.25 12.06
C ILE A 104 7.51 -6.52 11.12
N GLN A 105 8.05 -5.47 10.48
CA GLN A 105 9.24 -5.59 9.63
C GLN A 105 10.43 -6.15 10.40
N GLN A 106 10.66 -5.68 11.63
CA GLN A 106 11.72 -6.18 12.51
C GLN A 106 11.51 -7.67 12.85
N GLU A 107 10.31 -8.07 13.25
CA GLU A 107 9.95 -9.46 13.56
C GLU A 107 10.22 -10.39 12.38
N LEU A 108 9.86 -9.99 11.16
CA LEU A 108 10.18 -10.73 9.94
C LEU A 108 11.69 -10.87 9.75
N SER A 109 12.42 -9.75 9.83
CA SER A 109 13.86 -9.70 9.59
C SER A 109 14.68 -10.52 10.59
N GLU A 110 14.34 -10.46 11.88
CA GLU A 110 15.03 -11.19 12.95
C GLU A 110 14.86 -12.71 12.82
N ASN A 111 13.76 -13.14 12.18
CA ASN A 111 13.47 -14.55 11.95
C ASN A 111 13.82 -15.02 10.53
N GLY A 112 14.46 -14.16 9.72
CA GLY A 112 14.86 -14.49 8.35
C GLY A 112 13.69 -14.76 7.40
N VAL A 113 12.53 -14.16 7.65
CA VAL A 113 11.33 -14.25 6.82
C VAL A 113 11.26 -13.02 5.93
N THR A 114 10.98 -13.21 4.64
CA THR A 114 10.80 -12.09 3.70
C THR A 114 9.43 -12.17 3.01
N PRO A 115 8.85 -11.02 2.60
CA PRO A 115 7.60 -11.01 1.83
C PRO A 115 7.69 -11.84 0.54
N GLU A 116 8.84 -11.87 -0.14
CA GLU A 116 9.04 -12.69 -1.33
C GLU A 116 8.91 -14.17 -1.01
N GLN A 117 9.49 -14.62 0.11
CA GLN A 117 9.37 -16.01 0.55
C GLN A 117 7.91 -16.35 0.89
N LEU A 118 7.18 -15.46 1.55
CA LEU A 118 5.77 -15.66 1.86
C LEU A 118 4.95 -15.81 0.58
N ARG A 119 5.15 -14.90 -0.37
CA ARG A 119 4.48 -14.90 -1.67
C ARG A 119 4.81 -16.12 -2.52
N GLU A 120 6.07 -16.55 -2.57
CA GLU A 120 6.48 -17.76 -3.27
C GLU A 120 5.77 -19.01 -2.73
N ASN A 121 5.60 -19.11 -1.41
CA ASN A 121 4.88 -20.22 -0.79
C ASN A 121 3.39 -20.23 -1.19
N VAL A 122 2.74 -19.06 -1.22
CA VAL A 122 1.34 -18.93 -1.64
C VAL A 122 1.17 -19.22 -3.14
N ASN A 123 2.07 -18.71 -3.98
CA ASN A 123 2.05 -18.95 -5.42
C ASN A 123 2.27 -20.43 -5.80
N ALA A 124 2.84 -21.24 -4.91
CA ALA A 124 2.99 -22.68 -5.11
C ALA A 124 1.69 -23.48 -4.90
N LEU A 125 0.65 -22.84 -4.36
CA LEU A 125 -0.65 -23.45 -4.14
C LEU A 125 -1.53 -23.45 -5.40
N SER A 126 -2.43 -24.42 -5.48
CA SER A 126 -3.51 -24.47 -6.46
C SER A 126 -4.80 -23.87 -5.89
N GLU A 127 -5.69 -23.36 -6.74
CA GLU A 127 -7.02 -22.84 -6.36
C GLU A 127 -7.89 -23.85 -5.61
N HIS A 128 -7.58 -25.15 -5.68
CA HIS A 128 -8.31 -26.21 -5.02
C HIS A 128 -7.69 -26.67 -3.69
N ASP A 129 -6.55 -26.09 -3.30
CA ASP A 129 -5.83 -26.50 -2.09
C ASP A 129 -6.49 -25.92 -0.84
N VAL A 130 -6.98 -26.79 0.04
CA VAL A 130 -7.41 -26.40 1.39
C VAL A 130 -6.19 -26.42 2.32
N THR A 131 -5.57 -25.25 2.47
CA THR A 131 -4.34 -25.08 3.25
C THR A 131 -4.56 -24.33 4.57
N THR A 132 -3.51 -24.24 5.37
CA THR A 132 -3.37 -23.38 6.55
C THR A 132 -1.99 -22.74 6.52
N SER A 133 -1.77 -21.63 7.23
CA SER A 133 -0.43 -21.01 7.34
C SER A 133 0.66 -22.03 7.72
N LEU A 134 0.38 -22.94 8.68
CA LEU A 134 1.30 -24.04 9.04
C LEU A 134 1.64 -24.98 7.89
N LYS A 135 0.68 -25.31 7.02
CA LYS A 135 0.91 -26.17 5.85
C LYS A 135 1.63 -25.42 4.73
N THR A 136 1.28 -24.16 4.51
CA THR A 136 1.84 -23.32 3.45
C THR A 136 3.29 -22.93 3.73
N HIS A 137 3.59 -22.49 4.96
CA HIS A 137 4.90 -21.90 5.29
C HIS A 137 5.76 -22.74 6.23
N GLY A 138 5.20 -23.82 6.80
CA GLY A 138 5.88 -24.63 7.81
C GLY A 138 5.89 -23.99 9.21
N PRO A 139 6.37 -24.72 10.22
CA PRO A 139 6.20 -24.35 11.62
C PRO A 139 6.92 -23.06 12.01
N HIS A 140 8.14 -22.82 11.51
CA HIS A 140 8.92 -21.63 11.85
C HIS A 140 8.21 -20.35 11.39
N ILE A 141 7.86 -20.26 10.11
CA ILE A 141 7.20 -19.07 9.56
C ILE A 141 5.79 -18.92 10.15
N HIS A 142 5.08 -20.02 10.39
CA HIS A 142 3.78 -19.96 11.05
C HIS A 142 3.84 -19.29 12.43
N GLU A 143 4.84 -19.62 13.25
CA GLU A 143 5.03 -18.98 14.56
C GLU A 143 5.36 -17.48 14.42
N VAL A 144 6.10 -17.10 13.38
CA VAL A 144 6.39 -15.68 13.07
C VAL A 144 5.10 -14.94 12.69
N ILE A 145 4.30 -15.51 11.78
CA ILE A 145 3.02 -14.94 11.34
C ILE A 145 2.07 -14.74 12.52
N GLN A 146 1.98 -15.69 13.46
CA GLN A 146 1.14 -15.52 14.65
C GLN A 146 1.56 -14.32 15.52
N ARG A 147 2.88 -14.06 15.63
CA ARG A 147 3.37 -12.87 16.35
C ARG A 147 3.11 -11.58 15.58
N VAL A 148 3.25 -11.62 14.26
CA VAL A 148 2.90 -10.51 13.36
C VAL A 148 1.41 -10.16 13.47
N GLU A 149 0.52 -11.15 13.43
CA GLU A 149 -0.93 -10.94 13.60
C GLU A 149 -1.25 -10.31 14.95
N LEU A 150 -0.59 -10.75 16.02
CA LEU A 150 -0.76 -10.15 17.35
C LEU A 150 -0.28 -8.69 17.40
N GLN A 151 0.82 -8.36 16.73
CA GLN A 151 1.29 -6.98 16.64
C GLN A 151 0.34 -6.12 15.81
N ALA A 152 -0.11 -6.63 14.66
CA ALA A 152 -1.02 -5.95 13.75
C ALA A 152 -2.40 -5.67 14.36
N GLY A 153 -2.84 -6.48 15.34
CA GLY A 153 -4.04 -6.23 16.12
C GLY A 153 -4.03 -4.91 16.92
N ASN A 154 -2.93 -4.14 16.89
CA ASN A 154 -2.86 -2.79 17.46
C ASN A 154 -2.87 -1.69 16.39
N LEU A 155 -2.91 -2.02 15.10
CA LEU A 155 -3.02 -1.04 14.02
C LEU A 155 -4.39 -0.36 14.12
N SER A 156 -4.39 0.97 14.13
CA SER A 156 -5.65 1.73 14.17
C SER A 156 -6.53 1.39 12.96
N MET A 157 -5.91 1.30 11.77
CA MET A 157 -6.55 0.94 10.51
C MET A 157 -7.26 -0.42 10.49
N GLN A 158 -6.94 -1.35 11.39
CA GLN A 158 -7.67 -2.63 11.49
C GLN A 158 -9.03 -2.49 12.17
N GLU A 159 -9.18 -1.54 13.08
CA GLU A 159 -10.45 -1.28 13.77
C GLU A 159 -11.29 -0.26 13.01
N ASP A 160 -10.67 0.85 12.62
CA ASP A 160 -11.26 1.95 11.87
C ASP A 160 -10.16 2.72 11.14
N ASN A 161 -10.41 3.07 9.89
CA ASN A 161 -9.45 3.77 9.04
C ASN A 161 -9.68 5.29 8.99
N GLU A 162 -10.74 5.82 9.63
CA GLU A 162 -11.15 7.24 9.55
C GLU A 162 -9.98 8.20 9.89
N GLU A 163 -9.30 8.01 11.02
CA GLU A 163 -8.17 8.87 11.41
C GLU A 163 -6.99 8.79 10.44
N SER A 164 -6.69 7.58 9.94
CA SER A 164 -5.60 7.37 8.98
C SER A 164 -5.90 8.03 7.63
N PHE A 165 -7.15 7.95 7.16
CA PHE A 165 -7.57 8.58 5.93
C PHE A 165 -7.70 10.09 6.07
N ASP A 166 -8.15 10.61 7.22
CA ASP A 166 -8.13 12.05 7.51
C ASP A 166 -6.71 12.63 7.41
N LEU A 167 -5.72 11.92 7.96
CA LEU A 167 -4.30 12.29 7.83
C LEU A 167 -3.84 12.24 6.37
N LEU A 168 -4.22 11.21 5.62
CA LEU A 168 -3.91 11.11 4.19
C LEU A 168 -4.56 12.24 3.38
N TYR A 169 -5.83 12.58 3.62
CA TYR A 169 -6.53 13.67 2.95
C TYR A 169 -5.83 15.00 3.20
N GLN A 170 -5.46 15.26 4.45
CA GLN A 170 -4.70 16.45 4.81
C GLN A 170 -3.34 16.45 4.11
N TYR A 171 -2.60 15.35 4.15
CA TYR A 171 -1.30 15.24 3.47
C TYR A 171 -1.40 15.53 1.97
N VAL A 172 -2.38 14.95 1.28
CA VAL A 172 -2.59 15.18 -0.16
C VAL A 172 -2.98 16.64 -0.42
N GLU A 173 -3.87 17.23 0.37
CA GLU A 173 -4.27 18.64 0.21
C GLU A 173 -3.07 19.58 0.38
N HIS A 174 -2.24 19.38 1.41
CA HIS A 174 -1.07 20.22 1.66
C HIS A 174 0.00 20.11 0.57
N ASN A 175 0.09 18.97 -0.13
CA ASN A 175 1.11 18.70 -1.14
C ASN A 175 0.56 18.69 -2.59
N LYS A 176 -0.69 19.11 -2.79
CA LYS A 176 -1.40 19.07 -4.08
C LYS A 176 -0.67 19.83 -5.19
N GLU A 177 -0.11 20.99 -4.88
CA GLU A 177 0.67 21.78 -5.84
C GLU A 177 1.95 21.06 -6.29
N SER A 178 2.65 20.40 -5.37
CA SER A 178 3.84 19.60 -5.69
C SER A 178 3.48 18.38 -6.53
N LEU A 179 2.42 17.66 -6.16
CA LEU A 179 1.86 16.56 -6.95
C LEU A 179 1.57 17.00 -8.39
N LYS A 180 0.91 18.16 -8.55
CA LYS A 180 0.60 18.71 -9.87
C LYS A 180 1.86 19.00 -10.69
N GLN A 181 2.87 19.64 -10.11
CA GLN A 181 4.12 19.97 -10.80
C GLN A 181 4.89 18.71 -11.23
N GLU A 182 4.92 17.68 -10.38
CA GLU A 182 5.53 16.39 -10.70
C GLU A 182 4.78 15.67 -11.83
N LEU A 183 3.44 15.67 -11.80
CA LEU A 183 2.62 15.13 -12.88
C LEU A 183 2.83 15.87 -14.21
N GLU A 184 2.86 17.21 -14.19
CA GLU A 184 3.17 18.03 -15.37
C GLU A 184 4.53 17.64 -15.97
N HIS A 185 5.56 17.53 -15.13
CA HIS A 185 6.89 17.14 -15.57
C HIS A 185 6.90 15.73 -16.19
N ILE A 186 6.19 14.76 -15.60
CA ILE A 186 6.09 13.40 -16.15
C ILE A 186 5.35 13.40 -17.48
N LEU A 187 4.24 14.15 -17.61
CA LEU A 187 3.42 14.16 -18.82
C LEU A 187 4.05 14.92 -20.00
N MET A 188 5.02 15.80 -19.74
CA MET A 188 5.73 16.56 -20.78
C MET A 188 6.96 15.85 -21.36
N ASN A 189 7.45 14.77 -20.72
CA ASN A 189 8.69 14.06 -21.08
C ASN A 189 8.44 12.72 -21.76
#